data_AF-A0A0C3QNC2-F1
#
_entry.id   AF-A0A0C3QNC2-F1
#
_cell.length_a   1.000
_cell.length_b   1.000
_cell.length_c   1.000
_cell.angle_alpha   90.00
_cell.angle_beta   90.00
_cell.angle_gamma   90.00
#
_symmetry.space_group_name_H-M   'P 1'
#
loop_
_entity.id
_entity.type
_entity.pdbx_description
1 polymer ?
#
loop_
_entity_poly.entity_id
_entity_poly.type
_entity_poly.pdbx_seq_one_letter_code
_entity_poly.pdbx_strand_id
1 'polypeptide(L)'
;MVTVPLSKLTIKQATPSQVEQSRRQTWIEWNRGRSVEEYLRQNAELDKCSFSTSDRFFTWVLVPRDEPDTLAFLSSCKTYRRNIIVKHDLGVKETAGYGIASVFTPPDFRGQGYGSHMMRLLHWVLAPHELLPRFPQETWGPPPSQALGDAAVSVLYSDVGGFYERCGPTPETPGWIPTAQRSTVWPVRTDNVVFRPTSVRWLDEDSLTPLLHQDDRLVTNELALSSNTEPRFTFLPGDDQVEFQIKRYLLSLGDSEIQSPKSFGVSVPEPSPQVVDSKFVGEEEPGKSKLAFAVWTFELRPQPSRLIICRLRATPESFPPILDAALSEARKVGVQIVEVWNLPSEFEKVVDQTGGKTFEREDHWPCMAWYGVDDKLESMNWKQTVKWENSEK
;
A
#
# COMPACT_ATOMS: atom_id res chain seq x y z
N MET A 1 3.48 -32.61 15.67
CA MET A 1 2.34 -32.82 14.76
C MET A 1 2.85 -33.48 13.49
N VAL A 2 2.05 -34.33 12.84
CA VAL A 2 2.39 -34.89 11.52
C VAL A 2 2.23 -33.79 10.48
N THR A 3 3.27 -33.50 9.71
CA THR A 3 3.24 -32.52 8.62
C THR A 3 2.25 -32.99 7.54
N VAL A 4 1.24 -32.18 7.25
CA VAL A 4 0.31 -32.39 6.13
C VAL A 4 1.06 -32.15 4.80
N PRO A 5 1.04 -33.10 3.85
CA PRO A 5 1.64 -32.92 2.53
C PRO A 5 1.01 -31.77 1.74
N LEU A 6 1.82 -30.98 1.03
CA LEU A 6 1.34 -29.82 0.26
C LEU A 6 0.29 -30.19 -0.79
N SER A 7 0.41 -31.36 -1.43
CA SER A 7 -0.56 -31.84 -2.42
C SER A 7 -1.98 -32.03 -1.88
N LYS A 8 -2.12 -32.18 -0.55
CA LYS A 8 -3.41 -32.29 0.14
C LYS A 8 -3.98 -30.96 0.60
N LEU A 9 -3.29 -29.85 0.34
CA LEU A 9 -3.69 -28.52 0.77
C LEU A 9 -4.22 -27.70 -0.40
N THR A 10 -5.12 -26.78 -0.11
CA THR A 10 -5.58 -25.76 -1.07
C THR A 10 -5.74 -24.42 -0.37
N ILE A 11 -5.66 -23.34 -1.15
CA ILE A 11 -6.13 -22.03 -0.73
C ILE A 11 -7.61 -21.91 -1.03
N LYS A 12 -8.34 -21.20 -0.17
CA LYS A 12 -9.74 -20.79 -0.40
C LYS A 12 -10.03 -19.47 0.31
N GLN A 13 -11.11 -18.83 -0.08
CA GLN A 13 -11.69 -17.72 0.65
C GLN A 13 -12.22 -18.23 2.00
N ALA A 14 -11.87 -17.51 3.06
CA ALA A 14 -12.27 -17.85 4.43
C ALA A 14 -13.78 -17.73 4.63
N THR A 15 -14.37 -18.66 5.38
CA THR A 15 -15.72 -18.48 5.95
C THR A 15 -15.72 -17.39 7.03
N PRO A 16 -16.88 -16.85 7.44
CA PRO A 16 -16.92 -15.86 8.53
C PRO A 16 -16.21 -16.32 9.82
N SER A 17 -16.36 -17.59 10.21
CA SER A 17 -15.64 -18.14 11.37
C SER A 17 -14.13 -18.25 11.13
N GLN A 18 -13.69 -18.59 9.92
CA GLN A 18 -12.26 -18.59 9.56
C GLN A 18 -11.68 -17.16 9.54
N VAL A 19 -12.46 -16.15 9.12
CA VAL A 19 -12.07 -14.73 9.18
C VAL A 19 -11.83 -14.31 10.63
N GLU A 20 -12.78 -14.57 11.53
CA GLU A 20 -12.61 -14.24 12.96
C GLU A 20 -11.38 -14.97 13.55
N GLN A 21 -11.25 -16.26 13.27
CA GLN A 21 -10.12 -17.06 13.74
C GLN A 21 -8.78 -16.52 13.21
N SER A 22 -8.72 -16.08 11.95
CA SER A 22 -7.50 -15.50 11.38
C SER A 22 -7.09 -14.25 12.16
N ARG A 23 -8.06 -13.38 12.52
CA ARG A 23 -7.79 -12.18 13.30
C ARG A 23 -7.31 -12.50 14.72
N ARG A 24 -7.88 -13.53 15.34
CA ARG A 24 -7.42 -14.01 16.66
C ARG A 24 -5.98 -14.52 16.61
N GLN A 25 -5.62 -15.26 15.56
CA GLN A 25 -4.27 -15.76 15.36
C GLN A 25 -3.27 -14.62 15.10
N THR A 26 -3.65 -13.63 14.30
CA THR A 26 -2.76 -12.53 13.92
C THR A 26 -2.63 -11.45 14.99
N TRP A 27 -3.50 -11.46 16.00
CA TRP A 27 -3.47 -10.52 17.12
C TRP A 27 -2.10 -10.48 17.79
N ILE A 28 -1.47 -11.64 18.05
CA ILE A 28 -0.20 -11.69 18.79
C ILE A 28 0.90 -10.86 18.12
N GLU A 29 0.89 -10.78 16.79
CA GLU A 29 1.90 -10.06 16.00
C GLU A 29 1.55 -8.57 15.85
N TRP A 30 0.27 -8.26 15.58
CA TRP A 30 -0.14 -6.92 15.14
C TRP A 30 -1.11 -6.21 16.08
N ASN A 31 -1.25 -6.67 17.33
CA ASN A 31 -2.13 -6.03 18.31
C ASN A 31 -1.78 -4.56 18.59
N ARG A 32 -0.51 -4.19 18.45
CA ARG A 32 0.02 -2.85 18.79
C ARG A 32 -0.41 -2.42 20.21
N GLY A 33 -0.33 -3.33 21.18
CA GLY A 33 -0.67 -3.14 22.59
C GLY A 33 -2.16 -3.08 22.89
N ARG A 34 -3.03 -3.65 22.05
CA ARG A 34 -4.47 -3.81 22.30
C ARG A 34 -4.79 -5.20 22.84
N SER A 35 -5.89 -5.30 23.61
CA SER A 35 -6.54 -6.59 23.90
C SER A 35 -7.04 -7.28 22.62
N VAL A 36 -7.35 -8.57 22.71
CA VAL A 36 -7.92 -9.33 21.58
C VAL A 36 -9.25 -8.71 21.16
N GLU A 37 -10.09 -8.36 22.13
CA GLU A 37 -11.43 -7.81 21.91
C GLU A 37 -11.39 -6.46 21.20
N GLU A 38 -10.49 -5.56 21.61
CA GLU A 38 -10.26 -4.28 20.95
C GLU A 38 -9.72 -4.45 19.53
N TYR A 39 -8.80 -5.39 19.32
CA TYR A 39 -8.26 -5.69 17.99
C TYR A 39 -9.33 -6.24 17.05
N LEU A 40 -10.17 -7.16 17.53
CA LEU A 40 -11.29 -7.71 16.76
C LEU A 40 -12.33 -6.62 16.44
N ARG A 41 -12.68 -5.78 17.42
CA ARG A 41 -13.59 -4.64 17.22
C ARG A 41 -13.05 -3.68 16.18
N GLN A 42 -11.77 -3.31 16.26
CA GLN A 42 -11.13 -2.45 15.27
C GLN A 42 -11.21 -3.06 13.86
N ASN A 43 -10.91 -4.35 13.70
CA ASN A 43 -11.01 -5.01 12.39
C ASN A 43 -12.46 -5.00 11.88
N ALA A 44 -13.45 -5.23 12.74
CA ALA A 44 -14.87 -5.19 12.35
C ALA A 44 -15.32 -3.78 11.91
N GLU A 45 -14.79 -2.71 12.50
CA GLU A 45 -15.06 -1.34 12.03
C GLU A 45 -14.34 -0.99 10.72
N LEU A 46 -13.15 -1.56 10.50
CA LEU A 46 -12.41 -1.39 9.24
C LEU A 46 -13.07 -2.14 8.08
N ASP A 47 -13.70 -3.28 8.32
CA ASP A 47 -14.47 -4.02 7.30
C ASP A 47 -15.64 -3.21 6.73
N LYS A 48 -16.10 -2.17 7.45
CA LYS A 48 -17.19 -1.29 7.00
C LYS A 48 -16.71 -0.15 6.09
N CYS A 49 -15.40 0.03 5.92
CA CYS A 49 -14.85 1.03 5.00
C CYS A 49 -15.09 0.61 3.55
N SER A 50 -15.25 1.58 2.64
CA SER A 50 -15.34 1.32 1.19
C SER A 50 -14.12 0.59 0.64
N PHE A 51 -12.94 0.85 1.21
CA PHE A 51 -11.69 0.12 0.92
C PHE A 51 -11.76 -1.39 1.25
N SER A 52 -12.74 -1.82 2.07
CA SER A 52 -12.88 -3.19 2.56
C SER A 52 -14.22 -3.84 2.19
N THR A 53 -14.87 -3.38 1.11
CA THR A 53 -16.11 -3.99 0.60
C THR A 53 -15.90 -5.45 0.18
N SER A 54 -16.98 -6.23 0.17
CA SER A 54 -16.95 -7.68 -0.07
C SER A 54 -16.43 -8.10 -1.46
N ASP A 55 -16.41 -7.19 -2.43
CA ASP A 55 -15.90 -7.38 -3.78
C ASP A 55 -14.43 -6.94 -3.96
N ARG A 56 -13.85 -6.27 -2.95
CA ARG A 56 -12.48 -5.76 -2.98
C ARG A 56 -11.59 -6.37 -1.92
N PHE A 57 -12.15 -6.83 -0.80
CA PHE A 57 -11.41 -7.35 0.32
C PHE A 57 -11.72 -8.83 0.58
N PHE A 58 -10.66 -9.64 0.56
CA PHE A 58 -10.77 -11.08 0.75
C PHE A 58 -9.78 -11.56 1.79
N THR A 59 -10.23 -12.43 2.69
CA THR A 59 -9.35 -13.22 3.57
C THR A 59 -9.21 -14.61 2.98
N TRP A 60 -7.98 -15.07 2.84
CA TRP A 60 -7.64 -16.39 2.33
C TRP A 60 -7.09 -17.26 3.45
N VAL A 61 -7.35 -18.57 3.38
CA VAL A 61 -6.81 -19.57 4.30
C VAL A 61 -6.27 -20.76 3.53
N LEU A 62 -5.18 -21.35 4.04
CA LEU A 62 -4.63 -22.62 3.57
C LEU A 62 -5.19 -23.76 4.39
N VAL A 63 -5.96 -24.64 3.77
CA VAL A 63 -6.73 -25.71 4.42
C VAL A 63 -6.46 -27.08 3.79
N PRO A 64 -6.66 -28.18 4.54
CA PRO A 64 -6.81 -29.50 3.95
C PRO A 64 -7.98 -29.53 2.96
N ARG A 65 -7.79 -30.21 1.82
CA ARG A 65 -8.82 -30.31 0.77
C ARG A 65 -10.06 -31.09 1.22
N ASP A 66 -9.88 -32.04 2.13
CA ASP A 66 -10.94 -32.88 2.72
C ASP A 66 -11.68 -32.20 3.88
N GLU A 67 -11.10 -31.16 4.48
CA GLU A 67 -11.69 -30.38 5.58
C GLU A 67 -11.61 -28.86 5.31
N PRO A 68 -12.24 -28.34 4.23
CA PRO A 68 -12.06 -26.96 3.80
C PRO A 68 -12.56 -25.89 4.79
N ASP A 69 -13.49 -26.26 5.69
CA ASP A 69 -14.08 -25.32 6.65
C ASP A 69 -13.47 -25.41 8.06
N THR A 70 -12.39 -26.18 8.23
CA THR A 70 -11.68 -26.29 9.51
C THR A 70 -11.17 -24.92 10.01
N LEU A 71 -11.24 -24.72 11.33
CA LEU A 71 -10.61 -23.57 12.01
C LEU A 71 -9.12 -23.81 12.29
N ALA A 72 -8.65 -25.04 12.11
CA ALA A 72 -7.23 -25.41 12.21
C ALA A 72 -6.48 -25.21 10.88
N PHE A 73 -6.81 -24.14 10.14
CA PHE A 73 -6.10 -23.80 8.91
C PHE A 73 -4.65 -23.41 9.21
N LEU A 74 -3.77 -23.66 8.23
CA LEU A 74 -2.32 -23.70 8.44
C LEU A 74 -1.65 -22.35 8.19
N SER A 75 -2.29 -21.46 7.43
CA SER A 75 -1.81 -20.11 7.14
C SER A 75 -2.98 -19.26 6.65
N SER A 76 -2.89 -17.94 6.80
CA SER A 76 -3.88 -16.98 6.29
C SER A 76 -3.21 -15.75 5.67
N CYS A 77 -3.91 -15.06 4.78
CA CYS A 77 -3.56 -13.71 4.34
C CYS A 77 -4.81 -12.92 3.93
N LYS A 78 -4.64 -11.64 3.64
CA LYS A 78 -5.68 -10.75 3.12
C LYS A 78 -5.25 -10.15 1.79
N THR A 79 -6.19 -9.92 0.88
CA THR A 79 -5.96 -9.21 -0.38
C THR A 79 -6.95 -8.05 -0.53
N TYR A 80 -6.46 -6.91 -1.02
CA TYR A 80 -7.24 -5.74 -1.38
C TYR A 80 -7.11 -5.49 -2.88
N ARG A 81 -8.21 -5.65 -3.61
CA ARG A 81 -8.33 -5.28 -5.02
C ARG A 81 -8.43 -3.76 -5.13
N ARG A 82 -7.56 -3.16 -5.92
CA ARG A 82 -7.46 -1.71 -6.14
C ARG A 82 -7.46 -1.41 -7.63
N ASN A 83 -7.95 -0.23 -7.99
CA ASN A 83 -7.81 0.27 -9.35
C ASN A 83 -6.40 0.82 -9.52
N ILE A 84 -5.77 0.45 -10.63
CA ILE A 84 -4.44 0.90 -10.99
C ILE A 84 -4.44 1.40 -12.43
N ILE A 85 -3.46 2.25 -12.74
CA ILE A 85 -3.13 2.57 -14.12
C ILE A 85 -1.86 1.84 -14.49
N VAL A 86 -1.89 1.17 -15.64
CA VAL A 86 -0.72 0.54 -16.26
C VAL A 86 -0.39 1.28 -17.56
N LYS A 87 0.84 1.77 -17.68
CA LYS A 87 1.45 2.24 -18.92
C LYS A 87 2.14 1.07 -19.62
N HIS A 88 1.82 0.89 -20.89
CA HIS A 88 2.48 -0.02 -21.82
C HIS A 88 2.60 0.63 -23.20
N ASP A 89 3.13 -0.09 -24.19
CA ASP A 89 3.44 0.45 -25.53
C ASP A 89 2.22 1.05 -26.24
N LEU A 90 1.04 0.47 -26.03
CA LEU A 90 -0.22 0.92 -26.65
C LEU A 90 -0.90 2.08 -25.91
N GLY A 91 -0.36 2.52 -24.77
CA GLY A 91 -0.90 3.63 -23.98
C GLY A 91 -1.07 3.30 -22.51
N VAL A 92 -2.04 3.96 -21.86
CA VAL A 92 -2.42 3.67 -20.47
C VAL A 92 -3.73 2.89 -20.43
N LYS A 93 -3.83 1.95 -19.49
CA LYS A 93 -5.04 1.16 -19.24
C LYS A 93 -5.32 1.11 -17.75
N GLU A 94 -6.57 1.37 -17.38
CA GLU A 94 -7.06 1.11 -16.03
C GLU A 94 -7.36 -0.38 -15.88
N THR A 95 -6.90 -0.97 -14.78
CA THR A 95 -7.05 -2.40 -14.48
C THR A 95 -6.99 -2.66 -12.97
N ALA A 96 -6.97 -3.91 -12.54
CA ALA A 96 -6.88 -4.30 -11.14
C ALA A 96 -5.42 -4.58 -10.71
N GLY A 97 -5.06 -4.05 -9.53
CA GLY A 97 -3.90 -4.46 -8.76
C GLY A 97 -4.32 -4.98 -7.39
N TYR A 98 -3.51 -5.84 -6.78
CA TYR A 98 -3.83 -6.44 -5.48
C TYR A 98 -2.77 -6.16 -4.44
N GLY A 99 -3.12 -5.42 -3.39
CA GLY A 99 -2.32 -5.31 -2.18
C GLY A 99 -2.54 -6.53 -1.27
N ILE A 100 -1.48 -7.16 -0.79
CA ILE A 100 -1.55 -8.27 0.17
C ILE A 100 -1.14 -7.76 1.55
N ALA A 101 -1.88 -8.20 2.56
CA ALA A 101 -1.59 -7.90 3.96
C ALA A 101 -1.81 -9.11 4.86
N SER A 102 -1.30 -9.00 6.10
CA SER A 102 -1.59 -9.96 7.17
C SER A 102 -1.26 -11.43 6.82
N VAL A 103 -0.19 -11.66 6.07
CA VAL A 103 0.30 -13.02 5.80
C VAL A 103 0.81 -13.61 7.11
N PHE A 104 0.18 -14.67 7.58
CA PHE A 104 0.47 -15.25 8.88
C PHE A 104 0.40 -16.76 8.87
N THR A 105 1.45 -17.39 9.36
CA THR A 105 1.49 -18.82 9.67
C THR A 105 1.63 -18.97 11.19
N PRO A 106 0.68 -19.64 11.88
CA PRO A 106 0.79 -19.92 13.32
C PRO A 106 2.14 -20.54 13.69
N PRO A 107 2.73 -20.21 14.85
CA PRO A 107 4.07 -20.68 15.23
C PRO A 107 4.29 -22.19 15.07
N ASP A 108 3.31 -23.01 15.47
CA ASP A 108 3.36 -24.47 15.39
C ASP A 108 3.43 -25.02 13.95
N PHE A 109 3.09 -24.19 12.97
CA PHE A 109 3.05 -24.51 11.54
C PHE A 109 4.20 -23.86 10.74
N ARG A 110 5.06 -23.06 11.38
CA ARG A 110 6.23 -22.43 10.73
C ARG A 110 7.29 -23.47 10.40
N GLY A 111 8.15 -23.16 9.41
CA GLY A 111 9.23 -24.04 8.96
C GLY A 111 8.79 -25.26 8.13
N GLN A 112 7.48 -25.48 7.97
CA GLN A 112 6.93 -26.63 7.23
C GLN A 112 6.49 -26.29 5.79
N GLY A 113 6.81 -25.08 5.32
CA GLY A 113 6.52 -24.65 3.95
C GLY A 113 5.11 -24.11 3.70
N TYR A 114 4.19 -24.18 4.67
CA TYR A 114 2.79 -23.76 4.51
C TYR A 114 2.60 -22.32 4.07
N GLY A 115 3.24 -21.36 4.75
CA GLY A 115 3.18 -19.95 4.34
C GLY A 115 3.67 -19.77 2.90
N SER A 116 4.78 -20.40 2.52
CA SER A 116 5.29 -20.30 1.14
C SER A 116 4.31 -20.91 0.15
N HIS A 117 3.74 -22.08 0.44
CA HIS A 117 2.81 -22.76 -0.44
C HIS A 117 1.50 -21.97 -0.62
N MET A 118 0.98 -21.37 0.45
CA MET A 118 -0.16 -20.46 0.39
C MET A 118 0.10 -19.31 -0.59
N MET A 119 1.25 -18.64 -0.46
CA MET A 119 1.62 -17.54 -1.34
C MET A 119 1.79 -17.99 -2.80
N ARG A 120 2.35 -19.18 -3.04
CA ARG A 120 2.43 -19.77 -4.39
C ARG A 120 1.06 -19.99 -5.00
N LEU A 121 0.12 -20.56 -4.24
CA LEU A 121 -1.26 -20.76 -4.69
C LEU A 121 -2.01 -19.44 -4.90
N LEU A 122 -1.66 -18.39 -4.15
CA LEU A 122 -2.30 -17.08 -4.29
C LEU A 122 -2.06 -16.46 -5.67
N HIS A 123 -0.91 -16.70 -6.33
CA HIS A 123 -0.72 -16.29 -7.72
C HIS A 123 -1.83 -16.82 -8.65
N TRP A 124 -2.24 -18.07 -8.45
CA TRP A 124 -3.29 -18.74 -9.23
C TRP A 124 -4.70 -18.27 -8.89
N VAL A 125 -4.88 -17.60 -7.75
CA VAL A 125 -6.14 -16.93 -7.41
C VAL A 125 -6.21 -15.56 -8.07
N LEU A 126 -5.09 -14.82 -8.10
CA LEU A 126 -5.07 -13.41 -8.48
C LEU A 126 -4.90 -13.18 -9.99
N ALA A 127 -3.95 -13.87 -10.62
CA ALA A 127 -3.54 -13.57 -11.99
C ALA A 127 -4.46 -14.21 -13.04
N PRO A 128 -4.60 -13.59 -14.23
CA PRO A 128 -5.23 -14.23 -15.37
C PRO A 128 -4.53 -15.56 -15.70
N HIS A 129 -5.30 -16.65 -15.78
CA HIS A 129 -4.76 -18.01 -15.90
C HIS A 129 -3.94 -18.20 -17.18
N GLU A 130 -4.31 -17.54 -18.27
CA GLU A 130 -3.62 -17.58 -19.56
C GLU A 130 -2.20 -16.99 -19.50
N LEU A 131 -1.94 -16.12 -18.53
CA LEU A 131 -0.63 -15.49 -18.32
C LEU A 131 0.29 -16.33 -17.41
N LEU A 132 -0.27 -17.30 -16.68
CA LEU A 132 0.49 -18.18 -15.80
C LEU A 132 1.15 -19.33 -16.57
N PRO A 133 2.26 -19.90 -16.04
CA PRO A 133 2.88 -21.12 -16.57
C PRO A 133 1.96 -22.34 -16.39
N ARG A 134 2.45 -23.56 -16.64
CA ARG A 134 1.68 -24.78 -16.33
C ARG A 134 1.63 -25.00 -14.81
N PHE A 135 0.44 -25.34 -14.28
CA PHE A 135 0.27 -25.62 -12.86
C PHE A 135 1.09 -26.86 -12.42
N PRO A 136 1.89 -26.79 -11.34
CA PRO A 136 2.66 -27.93 -10.79
C PRO A 136 1.80 -29.01 -10.10
N GLN A 137 0.86 -29.61 -10.84
CA GLN A 137 -0.17 -30.49 -10.27
C GLN A 137 0.39 -31.74 -9.57
N GLU A 138 1.48 -32.31 -10.08
CA GLU A 138 2.11 -33.50 -9.50
C GLU A 138 2.64 -33.24 -8.08
N THR A 139 3.07 -32.02 -7.79
CA THR A 139 3.65 -31.64 -6.49
C THR A 139 2.61 -31.00 -5.57
N TRP A 140 1.67 -30.22 -6.13
CA TRP A 140 0.75 -29.38 -5.37
C TRP A 140 -0.70 -29.87 -5.36
N GLY A 141 -1.00 -30.98 -6.05
CA GLY A 141 -2.38 -31.43 -6.24
C GLY A 141 -3.12 -30.54 -7.25
N PRO A 142 -4.47 -30.61 -7.33
CA PRO A 142 -5.21 -29.79 -8.30
C PRO A 142 -5.12 -28.28 -8.00
N PRO A 143 -5.25 -27.41 -9.02
CA PRO A 143 -5.24 -25.96 -8.80
C PRO A 143 -6.38 -25.51 -7.87
N PRO A 144 -6.28 -24.31 -7.27
CA PRO A 144 -7.38 -23.72 -6.52
C PRO A 144 -8.65 -23.61 -7.38
N SER A 145 -9.82 -23.87 -6.79
CA SER A 145 -11.10 -23.81 -7.52
C SER A 145 -11.63 -22.38 -7.68
N GLN A 146 -11.14 -21.44 -6.86
CA GLN A 146 -11.52 -20.03 -6.90
C GLN A 146 -10.44 -19.21 -7.61
N ALA A 147 -10.86 -18.34 -8.53
CA ALA A 147 -9.97 -17.38 -9.17
C ALA A 147 -10.69 -16.04 -9.31
N LEU A 148 -10.02 -14.98 -8.87
CA LEU A 148 -10.38 -13.60 -9.19
C LEU A 148 -9.88 -13.26 -10.60
N GLY A 149 -8.64 -13.65 -10.91
CA GLY A 149 -8.14 -13.78 -12.29
C GLY A 149 -7.99 -12.49 -13.09
N ASP A 150 -8.03 -11.32 -12.46
CA ASP A 150 -8.00 -10.01 -13.12
C ASP A 150 -6.81 -9.13 -12.71
N ALA A 151 -5.89 -9.65 -11.88
CA ALA A 151 -4.74 -8.90 -11.43
C ALA A 151 -3.72 -8.67 -12.56
N ALA A 152 -3.39 -7.41 -12.85
CA ALA A 152 -2.20 -7.08 -13.62
C ALA A 152 -0.92 -7.10 -12.76
N VAL A 153 -1.07 -6.78 -11.47
CA VAL A 153 0.01 -6.73 -10.49
C VAL A 153 -0.49 -7.13 -9.10
N SER A 154 0.40 -7.62 -8.27
CA SER A 154 0.18 -7.75 -6.84
C SER A 154 1.38 -7.20 -6.06
N VAL A 155 1.11 -6.50 -4.96
CA VAL A 155 2.14 -5.89 -4.11
C VAL A 155 1.97 -6.28 -2.65
N LEU A 156 3.06 -6.28 -1.88
CA LEU A 156 3.07 -6.45 -0.44
C LEU A 156 4.25 -5.69 0.17
N TYR A 157 4.24 -5.52 1.49
CA TYR A 157 5.38 -4.98 2.24
C TYR A 157 5.92 -6.07 3.16
N SER A 158 7.16 -6.51 2.93
CA SER A 158 7.76 -7.67 3.61
C SER A 158 8.55 -7.26 4.85
N ASP A 159 8.12 -7.73 6.01
CA ASP A 159 8.88 -7.66 7.29
C ASP A 159 9.80 -8.87 7.49
N VAL A 160 9.89 -9.75 6.49
CA VAL A 160 10.66 -11.01 6.54
C VAL A 160 11.65 -11.10 5.36
N GLY A 161 12.08 -9.94 4.85
CA GLY A 161 13.03 -9.80 3.75
C GLY A 161 12.57 -10.51 2.46
N GLY A 162 13.51 -11.16 1.77
CA GLY A 162 13.28 -11.85 0.48
C GLY A 162 12.50 -13.17 0.54
N PHE A 163 11.67 -13.41 1.58
CA PHE A 163 10.85 -14.62 1.69
C PHE A 163 9.91 -14.80 0.49
N TYR A 164 9.20 -13.74 0.11
CA TYR A 164 8.17 -13.78 -0.92
C TYR A 164 8.71 -13.94 -2.35
N GLU A 165 9.99 -13.61 -2.56
CA GLU A 165 10.65 -13.82 -3.86
C GLU A 165 10.69 -15.30 -4.24
N ARG A 166 10.77 -16.20 -3.25
CA ARG A 166 10.79 -17.66 -3.49
C ARG A 166 9.39 -18.29 -3.60
N CYS A 167 8.35 -17.47 -3.59
CA CYS A 167 6.96 -17.91 -3.55
C CYS A 167 6.26 -17.77 -4.91
N GLY A 168 6.93 -18.09 -6.02
CA GLY A 168 6.36 -17.94 -7.36
C GLY A 168 5.29 -18.95 -7.77
N PRO A 169 4.65 -18.73 -8.94
CA PRO A 169 3.57 -19.59 -9.44
C PRO A 169 4.05 -21.02 -9.78
N THR A 170 5.35 -21.23 -9.91
CA THR A 170 6.02 -22.55 -9.89
C THR A 170 7.22 -22.52 -8.93
N PRO A 171 7.77 -23.67 -8.50
CA PRO A 171 8.94 -23.71 -7.64
C PRO A 171 10.19 -23.02 -8.24
N GLU A 172 10.29 -22.95 -9.56
CA GLU A 172 11.44 -22.41 -10.31
C GLU A 172 11.26 -20.93 -10.67
N THR A 173 10.06 -20.39 -10.51
CA THR A 173 9.75 -19.00 -10.82
C THR A 173 9.73 -18.14 -9.55
N PRO A 174 10.13 -16.87 -9.67
CA PRO A 174 10.05 -15.92 -8.56
C PRO A 174 8.59 -15.53 -8.26
N GLY A 175 8.31 -15.17 -7.02
CA GLY A 175 7.04 -14.58 -6.59
C GLY A 175 7.11 -13.06 -6.55
N TRP A 176 6.98 -12.49 -5.34
CA TRP A 176 7.06 -11.04 -5.14
C TRP A 176 8.51 -10.61 -4.90
N ILE A 177 9.03 -9.74 -5.75
CA ILE A 177 10.42 -9.29 -5.74
C ILE A 177 10.51 -7.91 -5.08
N PRO A 178 11.48 -7.69 -4.17
CA PRO A 178 11.71 -6.39 -3.57
C PRO A 178 12.02 -5.28 -4.59
N THR A 179 11.49 -4.09 -4.37
CA THR A 179 11.78 -2.86 -5.10
C THR A 179 12.48 -1.84 -4.18
N ALA A 180 12.68 -0.60 -4.64
CA ALA A 180 13.38 0.41 -3.86
C ALA A 180 12.76 0.63 -2.46
N GLN A 181 13.60 0.63 -1.42
CA GLN A 181 13.20 0.58 -0.02
C GLN A 181 13.75 1.76 0.79
N ARG A 182 13.65 3.00 0.28
CA ARG A 182 14.19 4.19 0.97
C ARG A 182 13.13 4.85 1.84
N SER A 183 13.46 5.18 3.08
CA SER A 183 12.68 6.09 3.92
C SER A 183 13.44 7.38 4.15
N THR A 184 12.71 8.50 4.18
CA THR A 184 13.23 9.80 4.61
C THR A 184 12.48 10.23 5.86
N VAL A 185 13.21 10.52 6.94
CA VAL A 185 12.62 10.91 8.23
C VAL A 185 13.12 12.26 8.70
N TRP A 186 12.24 13.01 9.36
CA TRP A 186 12.56 14.24 10.08
C TRP A 186 12.17 14.10 11.55
N PRO A 187 13.10 14.33 12.49
CA PRO A 187 12.77 14.34 13.91
C PRO A 187 11.91 15.54 14.25
N VAL A 188 10.83 15.30 14.99
CA VAL A 188 9.95 16.35 15.52
C VAL A 188 10.61 16.93 16.77
N ARG A 189 11.01 18.21 16.69
CA ARG A 189 11.60 18.92 17.83
C ARG A 189 10.51 19.31 18.82
N THR A 190 10.80 19.15 20.10
CA THR A 190 9.89 19.46 21.22
C THR A 190 10.01 20.90 21.70
N ASP A 191 10.42 21.82 20.82
CA ASP A 191 10.36 23.24 21.15
C ASP A 191 8.90 23.65 21.41
N ASN A 192 8.65 24.38 22.50
CA ASN A 192 7.30 24.73 22.97
C ASN A 192 6.53 25.68 22.04
N VAL A 193 7.05 25.98 20.85
CA VAL A 193 6.41 26.86 19.88
C VAL A 193 5.65 26.02 18.86
N VAL A 194 4.34 25.86 19.09
CA VAL A 194 3.43 25.31 18.08
C VAL A 194 3.09 26.44 17.11
N PHE A 195 3.86 26.52 16.02
CA PHE A 195 3.54 27.41 14.90
C PHE A 195 2.74 26.65 13.85
N ARG A 196 1.56 27.16 13.49
CA ARG A 196 0.75 26.61 12.40
C ARG A 196 1.00 27.45 11.13
N PRO A 197 1.67 26.91 10.10
CA PRO A 197 1.91 27.65 8.87
C PRO A 197 0.60 28.17 8.25
N THR A 198 0.59 29.46 7.90
CA THR A 198 -0.55 30.14 7.25
C THR A 198 -0.40 30.20 5.73
N SER A 199 0.76 29.81 5.20
CA SER A 199 1.05 29.74 3.77
C SER A 199 0.43 28.53 3.07
N VAL A 200 -0.24 27.65 3.82
CA VAL A 200 -0.84 26.41 3.32
C VAL A 200 -2.34 26.36 3.64
N ARG A 201 -3.09 25.65 2.82
CA ARG A 201 -4.46 25.27 3.10
C ARG A 201 -4.47 23.90 3.77
N TRP A 202 -5.03 23.83 4.98
CA TRP A 202 -5.21 22.58 5.71
C TRP A 202 -6.38 21.78 5.13
N LEU A 203 -6.21 20.46 5.06
CA LEU A 203 -7.18 19.53 4.49
C LEU A 203 -7.77 18.65 5.58
N ASP A 204 -9.09 18.77 5.76
CA ASP A 204 -9.91 17.84 6.53
C ASP A 204 -10.35 16.64 5.67
N GLU A 205 -11.03 15.67 6.28
CA GLU A 205 -11.49 14.45 5.60
C GLU A 205 -12.33 14.76 4.35
N ASP A 206 -13.25 15.74 4.45
CA ASP A 206 -14.13 16.13 3.34
C ASP A 206 -13.36 16.76 2.16
N SER A 207 -12.27 17.48 2.44
CA SER A 207 -11.44 18.11 1.41
C SER A 207 -10.49 17.14 0.72
N LEU A 208 -10.23 15.96 1.27
CA LEU A 208 -9.26 15.00 0.72
C LEU A 208 -9.76 14.32 -0.55
N THR A 209 -10.98 13.79 -0.55
CA THR A 209 -11.48 12.97 -1.67
C THR A 209 -11.46 13.73 -3.01
N PRO A 210 -11.98 14.97 -3.11
CA PRO A 210 -11.92 15.71 -4.38
C PRO A 210 -10.49 16.00 -4.84
N LEU A 211 -9.56 16.24 -3.90
CA LEU A 211 -8.16 16.49 -4.18
C LEU A 211 -7.46 15.22 -4.71
N LEU A 212 -7.69 14.07 -4.09
CA LEU A 212 -7.11 12.79 -4.51
C LEU A 212 -7.65 12.37 -5.88
N HIS A 213 -8.94 12.59 -6.18
CA HIS A 213 -9.48 12.37 -7.52
C HIS A 213 -8.93 13.34 -8.57
N GLN A 214 -8.57 14.57 -8.17
CA GLN A 214 -7.83 15.46 -9.06
C GLN A 214 -6.43 14.91 -9.34
N ASP A 215 -5.75 14.40 -8.32
CA ASP A 215 -4.44 13.78 -8.48
C ASP A 215 -4.48 12.51 -9.34
N ASP A 216 -5.51 11.66 -9.21
CA ASP A 216 -5.70 10.48 -10.08
C ASP A 216 -5.68 10.86 -11.56
N ARG A 217 -6.38 11.95 -11.92
CA ARG A 217 -6.41 12.47 -13.30
C ARG A 217 -5.03 12.96 -13.75
N LEU A 218 -4.31 13.67 -12.87
CA LEU A 218 -2.98 14.18 -13.18
C LEU A 218 -1.98 13.05 -13.38
N VAL A 219 -1.93 12.09 -12.46
CA VAL A 219 -1.05 10.92 -12.55
C VAL A 219 -1.35 10.10 -13.81
N THR A 220 -2.63 9.89 -14.13
CA THR A 220 -3.03 9.17 -15.35
C THR A 220 -2.54 9.89 -16.61
N ASN A 221 -2.72 11.21 -16.68
CA ASN A 221 -2.26 12.03 -17.79
C ASN A 221 -0.73 12.06 -17.90
N GLU A 222 -0.02 12.19 -16.78
CA GLU A 222 1.45 12.16 -16.71
C GLU A 222 2.01 10.84 -17.23
N LEU A 223 1.41 9.71 -16.83
CA LEU A 223 1.77 8.40 -17.36
C LEU A 223 1.46 8.30 -18.86
N ALA A 224 0.31 8.79 -19.32
CA ALA A 224 -0.09 8.73 -20.72
C ALA A 224 0.83 9.54 -21.65
N LEU A 225 1.25 10.73 -21.21
CA LEU A 225 2.12 11.64 -21.94
C LEU A 225 3.60 11.28 -21.83
N SER A 226 3.95 10.39 -20.90
CA SER A 226 5.31 9.94 -20.71
C SER A 226 5.87 9.25 -21.95
N SER A 227 7.08 9.65 -22.36
CA SER A 227 7.85 9.00 -23.44
C SER A 227 8.56 7.72 -23.00
N ASN A 228 8.36 7.29 -21.74
CA ASN A 228 8.93 6.06 -21.22
C ASN A 228 8.41 4.84 -21.98
N THR A 229 9.32 3.93 -22.32
CA THR A 229 9.03 2.70 -23.08
C THR A 229 8.96 1.48 -22.19
N GLU A 230 9.49 1.55 -20.96
CA GLU A 230 9.33 0.50 -19.99
C GLU A 230 7.92 0.47 -19.40
N PRO A 231 7.37 -0.72 -19.07
CA PRO A 231 6.07 -0.80 -18.41
C PRO A 231 6.10 -0.12 -17.05
N ARG A 232 5.04 0.64 -16.74
CA ARG A 232 4.92 1.33 -15.44
C ARG A 232 3.52 1.14 -14.89
N PHE A 233 3.39 1.17 -13.58
CA PHE A 233 2.07 1.22 -12.96
C PHE A 233 2.09 2.04 -11.68
N THR A 234 0.90 2.48 -11.28
CA THR A 234 0.65 3.16 -10.02
C THR A 234 -0.70 2.73 -9.50
N PHE A 235 -0.83 2.63 -8.18
CA PHE A 235 -2.13 2.67 -7.55
C PHE A 235 -2.69 4.08 -7.63
N LEU A 236 -4.01 4.19 -7.78
CA LEU A 236 -4.68 5.48 -7.79
C LEU A 236 -4.95 5.92 -6.34
N PRO A 237 -4.46 7.09 -5.89
CA PRO A 237 -4.63 7.56 -4.51
C PRO A 237 -6.08 7.83 -4.10
N GLY A 238 -6.99 8.07 -5.05
CA GLY A 238 -8.40 8.35 -4.78
C GLY A 238 -9.30 7.12 -4.55
N ASP A 239 -8.72 5.93 -4.37
CA ASP A 239 -9.46 4.67 -4.19
C ASP A 239 -9.75 4.30 -2.72
N ASP A 240 -9.88 5.31 -1.86
CA ASP A 240 -10.19 5.23 -0.44
C ASP A 240 -9.08 4.63 0.46
N GLN A 241 -7.89 4.31 -0.07
CA GLN A 241 -6.75 3.84 0.74
C GLN A 241 -6.38 4.85 1.83
N VAL A 242 -6.33 6.13 1.48
CA VAL A 242 -5.96 7.20 2.41
C VAL A 242 -7.01 7.34 3.52
N GLU A 243 -8.30 7.31 3.17
CA GLU A 243 -9.40 7.30 4.14
C GLU A 243 -9.28 6.10 5.07
N PHE A 244 -8.99 4.92 4.53
CA PHE A 244 -8.78 3.72 5.33
C PHE A 244 -7.63 3.88 6.34
N GLN A 245 -6.51 4.50 5.96
CA GLN A 245 -5.40 4.76 6.87
C GLN A 245 -5.75 5.80 7.95
N ILE A 246 -6.52 6.83 7.61
CA ILE A 246 -7.01 7.83 8.57
C ILE A 246 -7.95 7.18 9.57
N LYS A 247 -8.95 6.43 9.09
CA LYS A 247 -9.91 5.72 9.95
C LYS A 247 -9.23 4.67 10.82
N ARG A 248 -8.23 3.95 10.31
CA ARG A 248 -7.41 3.02 11.09
C ARG A 248 -6.68 3.73 12.23
N TYR A 249 -6.16 4.93 11.99
CA TYR A 249 -5.57 5.76 13.03
C TYR A 249 -6.61 6.27 14.03
N LEU A 250 -7.76 6.79 13.59
CA LEU A 250 -8.82 7.27 14.49
C LEU A 250 -9.32 6.16 15.42
N LEU A 251 -9.53 4.96 14.89
CA LEU A 251 -9.85 3.77 15.70
C LEU A 251 -8.71 3.36 16.63
N SER A 252 -7.47 3.76 16.34
CA SER A 252 -6.33 3.49 17.21
C SER A 252 -6.24 4.39 18.43
N LEU A 253 -6.92 5.54 18.40
CA LEU A 253 -6.99 6.45 19.54
C LEU A 253 -7.78 5.84 20.70
N GLY A 254 -8.90 5.15 20.43
CA GLY A 254 -9.72 4.57 21.48
C GLY A 254 -10.07 5.61 22.55
N ASP A 255 -9.80 5.29 23.83
CA ASP A 255 -9.98 6.19 24.97
C ASP A 255 -8.75 7.06 25.29
N SER A 256 -7.82 7.22 24.34
CA SER A 256 -6.61 8.05 24.51
C SER A 256 -6.98 9.51 24.77
N GLU A 257 -6.19 10.18 25.62
CA GLU A 257 -6.28 11.64 25.84
C GLU A 257 -5.78 12.46 24.64
N ILE A 258 -5.18 11.81 23.62
CA ILE A 258 -4.75 12.48 22.40
C ILE A 258 -5.96 13.06 21.68
N GLN A 259 -5.97 14.39 21.54
CA GLN A 259 -6.98 15.06 20.76
C GLN A 259 -6.92 14.63 19.29
N SER A 260 -8.05 14.18 18.75
CA SER A 260 -8.13 13.82 17.33
C SER A 260 -7.69 14.99 16.45
N PRO A 261 -6.76 14.77 15.51
CA PRO A 261 -6.44 15.73 14.46
C PRO A 261 -7.72 16.11 13.71
N LYS A 262 -7.77 17.37 13.27
CA LYS A 262 -8.83 17.89 12.39
C LYS A 262 -8.36 17.99 10.94
N SER A 263 -7.09 17.68 10.69
CA SER A 263 -6.49 17.83 9.38
C SER A 263 -5.51 16.68 9.14
N PHE A 264 -5.61 16.09 7.97
CA PHE A 264 -4.83 14.94 7.54
C PHE A 264 -3.98 15.27 6.32
N GLY A 265 -3.89 16.54 5.94
CA GLY A 265 -3.06 16.99 4.85
C GLY A 265 -2.99 18.49 4.75
N VAL A 266 -2.19 18.95 3.79
CA VAL A 266 -2.15 20.34 3.34
C VAL A 266 -2.00 20.42 1.84
N SER A 267 -2.51 21.52 1.25
CA SER A 267 -2.14 21.95 -0.10
C SER A 267 -1.50 23.33 -0.07
N VAL A 268 -0.58 23.57 -1.00
CA VAL A 268 0.03 24.88 -1.22
C VAL A 268 -0.85 25.65 -2.21
N PRO A 269 -1.42 26.80 -1.83
CA PRO A 269 -2.19 27.62 -2.75
C PRO A 269 -1.32 28.05 -3.93
N GLU A 270 -1.89 28.00 -5.14
CA GLU A 270 -1.21 28.64 -6.27
C GLU A 270 -1.10 30.15 -6.00
N PRO A 271 0.01 30.79 -6.40
CA PRO A 271 0.07 32.25 -6.41
C PRO A 271 -1.10 32.73 -7.26
N SER A 272 -2.01 33.52 -6.68
CA SER A 272 -3.12 34.11 -7.44
C SER A 272 -2.57 34.73 -8.71
N PRO A 273 -3.11 34.41 -9.90
CA PRO A 273 -2.71 35.11 -11.10
C PRO A 273 -2.93 36.59 -10.81
N GLN A 274 -1.85 37.37 -10.87
CA GLN A 274 -1.99 38.82 -10.91
C GLN A 274 -3.01 39.09 -12.01
N VAL A 275 -4.00 39.93 -11.73
CA VAL A 275 -5.01 40.35 -12.71
C VAL A 275 -4.26 40.99 -13.87
N VAL A 276 -3.89 40.19 -14.87
CA VAL A 276 -3.38 40.66 -16.14
C VAL A 276 -4.64 40.92 -16.94
N ASP A 277 -4.85 42.18 -17.30
CA ASP A 277 -5.98 42.62 -18.10
C ASP A 277 -6.27 41.62 -19.22
N SER A 278 -7.51 41.12 -19.19
CA SER A 278 -8.04 40.07 -20.06
C SER A 278 -7.97 40.46 -21.53
N LYS A 279 -6.89 40.10 -22.25
CA LYS A 279 -6.88 40.07 -23.72
C LYS A 279 -6.11 38.93 -24.39
N PHE A 280 -5.52 38.00 -23.65
CA PHE A 280 -4.95 36.78 -24.23
C PHE A 280 -5.30 35.59 -23.35
N VAL A 281 -6.43 34.94 -23.65
CA VAL A 281 -6.65 33.56 -23.24
C VAL A 281 -5.80 32.72 -24.19
N GLY A 282 -4.51 32.60 -23.87
CA GLY A 282 -3.69 31.54 -24.44
C GLY A 282 -4.21 30.21 -23.90
N GLU A 283 -4.38 29.23 -24.78
CA GLU A 283 -4.65 27.85 -24.39
C GLU A 283 -3.65 27.44 -23.30
N GLU A 284 -4.16 27.06 -22.11
CA GLU A 284 -3.32 26.49 -21.07
C GLU A 284 -2.61 25.26 -21.65
N GLU A 285 -1.27 25.27 -21.68
CA GLU A 285 -0.51 24.10 -22.08
C GLU A 285 -0.93 22.90 -21.20
N PRO A 286 -1.40 21.80 -21.79
CA PRO A 286 -1.72 20.60 -21.04
C PRO A 286 -0.44 20.09 -20.35
N GLY A 287 -0.40 20.11 -19.01
CA GLY A 287 0.71 19.56 -18.23
C GLY A 287 1.28 20.42 -17.09
N LYS A 288 0.77 21.62 -16.82
CA LYS A 288 1.28 22.51 -15.75
C LYS A 288 0.31 22.76 -14.60
N SER A 289 -0.46 21.75 -14.17
CA SER A 289 -1.16 21.89 -12.89
C SER A 289 -0.12 22.02 -11.77
N LYS A 290 -0.11 23.14 -11.04
CA LYS A 290 0.83 23.38 -9.92
C LYS A 290 0.31 22.77 -8.62
N LEU A 291 -0.55 21.77 -8.71
CA LEU A 291 -1.12 21.12 -7.56
C LEU A 291 0.02 20.58 -6.69
N ALA A 292 0.20 21.17 -5.51
CA ALA A 292 1.19 20.75 -4.54
C ALA A 292 0.49 20.46 -3.21
N PHE A 293 0.63 19.25 -2.70
CA PHE A 293 -0.03 18.80 -1.49
C PHE A 293 0.67 17.60 -0.86
N ALA A 294 0.36 17.36 0.41
CA ALA A 294 0.60 16.08 1.05
C ALA A 294 -0.61 15.65 1.87
N VAL A 295 -0.80 14.34 1.98
CA VAL A 295 -1.76 13.70 2.86
C VAL A 295 -1.05 12.67 3.73
N TRP A 296 -1.44 12.58 4.99
CA TRP A 296 -0.77 11.79 6.01
C TRP A 296 -1.72 11.09 6.97
N THR A 297 -1.19 10.06 7.62
CA THR A 297 -1.78 9.41 8.79
C THR A 297 -0.77 9.39 9.94
N PHE A 298 -1.16 8.84 11.09
CA PHE A 298 -0.31 8.70 12.26
C PHE A 298 -0.20 7.24 12.70
N GLU A 299 1.00 6.83 13.09
CA GLU A 299 1.26 5.57 13.76
C GLU A 299 1.85 5.83 15.14
N LEU A 300 1.06 5.59 16.19
CA LEU A 300 1.49 5.79 17.58
C LEU A 300 2.38 4.66 18.09
N ARG A 301 2.32 3.48 17.46
CA ARG A 301 3.06 2.27 17.80
C ARG A 301 3.44 1.49 16.53
N PRO A 302 4.63 0.85 16.49
CA PRO A 302 5.68 0.86 17.51
C PRO A 302 6.41 2.21 17.60
N GLN A 303 7.23 2.40 18.64
CA GLN A 303 8.08 3.60 18.75
C GLN A 303 9.28 3.51 17.78
N PRO A 304 9.79 4.64 17.26
CA PRO A 304 9.27 5.99 17.48
C PRO A 304 7.93 6.19 16.77
N SER A 305 6.99 6.83 17.47
CA SER A 305 5.69 7.22 16.89
C SER A 305 5.90 8.22 15.75
N ARG A 306 5.03 8.17 14.74
CA ARG A 306 5.27 8.88 13.49
C ARG A 306 4.01 9.44 12.83
N LEU A 307 4.17 10.56 12.14
CA LEU A 307 3.29 10.99 11.05
C LEU A 307 3.89 10.43 9.75
N ILE A 308 3.09 9.74 8.95
CA ILE A 308 3.52 9.17 7.68
C ILE A 308 2.78 9.86 6.55
N ILE A 309 3.52 10.42 5.60
CA ILE A 309 2.95 10.95 4.37
C ILE A 309 2.57 9.76 3.47
N CYS A 310 1.26 9.55 3.30
CA CYS A 310 0.69 8.49 2.47
C CYS A 310 0.61 8.91 1.00
N ARG A 311 0.59 10.21 0.71
CA ARG A 311 0.62 10.75 -0.65
C ARG A 311 1.32 12.09 -0.68
N LEU A 312 2.26 12.27 -1.61
CA LEU A 312 2.98 13.51 -1.83
C LEU A 312 2.96 13.88 -3.31
N ARG A 313 2.49 15.09 -3.62
CA ARG A 313 2.75 15.74 -4.91
C ARG A 313 3.38 17.09 -4.60
N ALA A 314 4.64 17.25 -4.93
CA ALA A 314 5.37 18.50 -4.69
C ALA A 314 6.54 18.62 -5.68
N THR A 315 7.11 19.81 -5.71
CA THR A 315 8.43 20.10 -6.27
C THR A 315 9.36 20.50 -5.13
N PRO A 316 10.69 20.53 -5.32
CA PRO A 316 11.63 21.02 -4.32
C PRO A 316 11.29 22.42 -3.76
N GLU A 317 10.61 23.27 -4.54
CA GLU A 317 10.18 24.61 -4.13
C GLU A 317 8.91 24.60 -3.27
N SER A 318 7.97 23.68 -3.54
CA SER A 318 6.69 23.60 -2.84
C SER A 318 6.71 22.64 -1.64
N PHE A 319 7.73 21.78 -1.54
CA PHE A 319 7.88 20.84 -0.43
C PHE A 319 8.17 21.47 0.95
N PRO A 320 9.03 22.51 1.09
CA PRO A 320 9.31 23.10 2.39
C PRO A 320 8.08 23.54 3.20
N PRO A 321 7.09 24.30 2.65
CA PRO A 321 5.90 24.66 3.42
C PRO A 321 5.01 23.45 3.76
N ILE A 322 5.03 22.40 2.95
CA ILE A 322 4.33 21.13 3.25
C ILE A 322 4.99 20.43 4.44
N LEU A 323 6.32 20.31 4.42
CA LEU A 323 7.08 19.69 5.50
C LEU A 323 6.92 20.45 6.82
N ASP A 324 6.97 21.78 6.80
CA ASP A 324 6.75 22.61 7.98
C ASP A 324 5.37 22.37 8.60
N ALA A 325 4.34 22.21 7.77
CA ALA A 325 3.00 21.92 8.24
C ALA A 325 2.87 20.51 8.82
N ALA A 326 3.48 19.51 8.18
CA ALA A 326 3.54 18.15 8.70
C ALA A 326 4.26 18.10 10.05
N LEU A 327 5.41 18.76 10.20
CA LEU A 327 6.14 18.87 11.47
C LEU A 327 5.32 19.59 12.54
N SER A 328 4.58 20.65 12.18
CA SER A 328 3.66 21.34 13.08
C SER A 328 2.57 20.41 13.60
N GLU A 329 1.87 19.68 12.72
CA GLU A 329 0.79 18.78 13.13
C GLU A 329 1.35 17.58 13.92
N ALA A 330 2.51 17.06 13.53
CA ALA A 330 3.22 16.01 14.25
C ALA A 330 3.54 16.43 15.70
N ARG A 331 4.04 17.66 15.90
CA ARG A 331 4.29 18.23 17.23
C ARG A 331 3.02 18.35 18.06
N LYS A 332 1.93 18.81 17.45
CA LYS A 332 0.63 18.95 18.12
C LYS A 332 0.05 17.62 18.58
N VAL A 333 0.19 16.56 17.77
CA VAL A 333 -0.25 15.20 18.14
C VAL A 333 0.73 14.53 19.11
N GLY A 334 1.98 15.01 19.16
CA GLY A 334 3.02 14.47 20.03
C GLY A 334 3.73 13.25 19.46
N VAL A 335 3.75 13.08 18.12
CA VAL A 335 4.54 12.04 17.47
C VAL A 335 6.00 12.50 17.28
N GLN A 336 6.92 11.54 17.20
CA GLN A 336 8.36 11.81 17.30
C GLN A 336 9.05 12.06 15.96
N ILE A 337 8.51 11.54 14.86
CA ILE A 337 9.08 11.71 13.51
C ILE A 337 7.99 11.98 12.47
N VAL A 338 8.37 12.68 11.39
CA VAL A 338 7.66 12.70 10.11
C VAL A 338 8.41 11.77 9.15
N GLU A 339 7.70 10.91 8.44
CA GLU A 339 8.28 9.94 7.50
C GLU A 339 7.63 10.01 6.12
N VAL A 340 8.46 9.92 5.08
CA VAL A 340 8.05 9.76 3.68
C VAL A 340 8.77 8.56 3.09
N TRP A 341 8.03 7.67 2.43
CA TRP A 341 8.60 6.52 1.73
C TRP A 341 8.96 6.89 0.30
N ASN A 342 10.11 6.39 -0.15
CA ASN A 342 10.60 6.47 -1.52
C ASN A 342 10.61 7.88 -2.12
N LEU A 343 10.95 8.89 -1.29
CA LEU A 343 11.07 10.27 -1.72
C LEU A 343 12.07 10.40 -2.89
N PRO A 344 11.68 11.01 -4.02
CA PRO A 344 12.54 11.12 -5.20
C PRO A 344 13.85 11.87 -4.93
N SER A 345 14.91 11.53 -5.67
CA SER A 345 16.25 12.09 -5.46
C SER A 345 16.34 13.60 -5.71
N GLU A 346 15.40 14.19 -6.46
CA GLU A 346 15.32 15.65 -6.65
C GLU A 346 15.11 16.43 -5.33
N PHE A 347 14.59 15.78 -4.29
CA PHE A 347 14.43 16.37 -2.96
C PHE A 347 15.67 16.29 -2.09
N GLU A 348 16.74 15.58 -2.48
CA GLU A 348 17.92 15.33 -1.62
C GLU A 348 18.51 16.63 -1.05
N LYS A 349 18.62 17.68 -1.87
CA LYS A 349 19.09 19.00 -1.41
C LYS A 349 18.18 19.61 -0.34
N VAL A 350 16.85 19.47 -0.50
CA VAL A 350 15.88 19.99 0.47
C VAL A 350 15.92 19.17 1.76
N VAL A 351 16.09 17.84 1.65
CA VAL A 351 16.27 16.94 2.80
C VAL A 351 17.48 17.37 3.64
N ASP A 352 18.63 17.59 3.01
CA ASP A 352 19.86 18.02 3.69
C ASP A 352 19.67 19.38 4.40
N GLN A 353 19.03 20.34 3.72
CA GLN A 353 18.79 21.69 4.25
C GLN A 353 17.80 21.71 5.41
N THR A 354 16.86 20.78 5.44
CA THR A 354 15.80 20.68 6.46
C THR A 354 16.17 19.71 7.59
N GLY A 355 17.35 19.08 7.53
CA GLY A 355 17.84 18.14 8.55
C GLY A 355 17.17 16.77 8.52
N GLY A 356 16.58 16.40 7.38
CA GLY A 356 16.05 15.06 7.16
C GLY A 356 17.16 14.02 7.00
N LYS A 357 16.81 12.75 7.17
CA LYS A 357 17.73 11.63 6.98
C LYS A 357 17.09 10.57 6.10
N THR A 358 17.78 10.23 5.01
CA THR A 358 17.37 9.16 4.11
C THR A 358 18.18 7.90 4.38
N PHE A 359 17.51 6.75 4.49
CA PHE A 359 18.14 5.45 4.73
C PHE A 359 17.34 4.33 4.04
N GLU A 360 17.97 3.17 3.86
CA GLU A 360 17.28 1.96 3.40
C GLU A 360 16.59 1.27 4.58
N ARG A 361 15.30 0.95 4.44
CA ARG A 361 14.54 0.25 5.49
C ARG A 361 15.00 -1.20 5.64
N GLU A 362 15.05 -1.68 6.88
CA GLU A 362 15.30 -3.10 7.19
C GLU A 362 14.01 -3.94 7.18
N ASP A 363 12.85 -3.31 7.24
CA ASP A 363 11.51 -3.91 7.24
C ASP A 363 10.61 -3.26 6.18
N HIS A 364 9.37 -3.76 6.05
CA HIS A 364 8.39 -3.28 5.07
C HIS A 364 8.96 -3.14 3.65
N TRP A 365 9.69 -4.16 3.17
CA TRP A 365 10.26 -4.13 1.82
C TRP A 365 9.11 -4.16 0.81
N PRO A 366 8.93 -3.12 -0.03
CA PRO A 366 7.91 -3.17 -1.07
C PRO A 366 8.28 -4.30 -2.02
N CYS A 367 7.42 -5.30 -2.16
CA CYS A 367 7.62 -6.41 -3.07
C CYS A 367 6.48 -6.45 -4.08
N MET A 368 6.81 -6.70 -5.34
CA MET A 368 5.85 -6.75 -6.43
C MET A 368 5.92 -8.10 -7.14
N ALA A 369 4.76 -8.62 -7.56
CA ALA A 369 4.61 -9.64 -8.57
C ALA A 369 3.87 -9.03 -9.77
N TRP A 370 4.47 -9.07 -10.94
CA TRP A 370 3.89 -8.57 -12.18
C TRP A 370 3.31 -9.73 -13.00
N TYR A 371 2.06 -9.57 -13.45
CA TYR A 371 1.39 -10.53 -14.32
C TYR A 371 1.25 -10.02 -15.75
N GLY A 372 1.15 -8.69 -15.94
CA GLY A 372 1.02 -8.06 -17.25
C GLY A 372 -0.40 -7.59 -17.55
N VAL A 373 -0.53 -6.86 -18.65
CA VAL A 373 -1.81 -6.42 -19.22
C VAL A 373 -1.79 -6.81 -20.69
N ASP A 374 -2.69 -7.70 -21.08
CA ASP A 374 -2.96 -8.15 -22.46
C ASP A 374 -1.84 -8.92 -23.18
N ASP A 375 -0.57 -8.82 -22.76
CA ASP A 375 0.54 -9.60 -23.30
C ASP A 375 1.41 -10.26 -22.21
N LYS A 376 1.91 -11.46 -22.52
CA LYS A 376 3.05 -12.02 -21.79
C LYS A 376 4.25 -11.17 -22.14
N LEU A 377 4.75 -10.35 -21.21
CA LEU A 377 6.14 -9.90 -21.31
C LEU A 377 6.99 -11.16 -21.46
N GLU A 378 7.51 -11.38 -22.66
CA GLU A 378 8.34 -12.54 -22.93
C GLU A 378 9.51 -12.50 -21.95
N SER A 379 9.63 -13.57 -21.17
CA SER A 379 10.75 -13.91 -20.31
C SER A 379 10.88 -13.14 -18.98
N MET A 380 11.49 -13.87 -18.05
CA MET A 380 11.80 -13.65 -16.64
C MET A 380 12.45 -12.30 -16.22
N ASN A 381 12.45 -11.27 -17.09
CA ASN A 381 13.14 -9.99 -16.89
C ASN A 381 12.24 -8.80 -16.57
N TRP A 382 10.91 -8.98 -16.42
CA TRP A 382 10.03 -7.88 -15.97
C TRP A 382 10.52 -7.21 -14.68
N LYS A 383 11.24 -7.98 -13.84
CA LYS A 383 11.88 -7.55 -12.59
C LYS A 383 12.75 -6.29 -12.71
N GLN A 384 13.39 -6.10 -13.86
CA GLN A 384 14.30 -4.99 -14.10
C GLN A 384 13.64 -3.85 -14.87
N THR A 385 12.50 -4.11 -15.50
CA THR A 385 11.87 -3.19 -16.45
C THR A 385 10.65 -2.51 -15.86
N VAL A 386 9.81 -3.21 -15.10
CA VAL A 386 8.56 -2.64 -14.59
C VAL A 386 8.84 -1.65 -13.46
N LYS A 387 8.36 -0.40 -13.60
CA LYS A 387 8.46 0.62 -12.54
C LYS A 387 7.14 0.77 -11.79
N TRP A 388 7.22 0.72 -10.46
CA TRP A 388 6.14 1.11 -9.56
C TRP A 388 6.30 2.58 -9.22
N GLU A 389 5.47 3.43 -9.82
CA GLU A 389 5.40 4.86 -9.48
C GLU A 389 4.65 5.05 -8.17
N ASN A 390 5.05 6.07 -7.39
CA ASN A 390 4.34 6.47 -6.18
C ASN A 390 4.14 5.32 -5.18
N SER A 391 5.23 4.61 -4.84
CA SER A 391 5.21 3.50 -3.87
C SER A 391 5.19 3.99 -2.42
N GLU A 392 4.32 4.97 -2.16
CA GLU A 392 4.00 5.47 -0.83
C GLU A 392 3.12 4.47 -0.04
N LYS A 393 2.97 4.71 1.28
CA LYS A 393 2.34 3.79 2.23
C LYS A 393 0.84 3.59 2.06
#